data_AF-A0A838HKP4-F1
#
_entry.id   AF-A0A838HKP4-F1
#
_cell.length_a   1.000
_cell.length_b   1.000
_cell.length_c   1.000
_cell.angle_alpha   90.00
_cell.angle_beta   90.00
_cell.angle_gamma   90.00
#
_symmetry.space_group_name_H-M   'P 1'
#
loop_
_entity.id
_entity.type
_entity.pdbx_description
1 polymer ?
#
loop_
_entity_poly.entity_id
_entity_poly.type
_entity_poly.pdbx_seq_one_letter_code
_entity_poly.pdbx_strand_id
1 'polypeptide(L)'
;MVLAPYALGLLGRDPYVAVLAVAVGTLLAVDLVRLRHPATNAFFTRFLRRLLLPRDLTGLNGTTYFVGGILAAVTLFPKAIALAAALFLVLGDVAAGLVGTAWGRMRLGPGGKSLEGSLACFVVCLATAIPLVGWVPAVGGALVATLVEHAELPLDDNLLIPPLSGAVLYWFSAWVQP
;
A
#
# COMPACT_ATOMS: atom_id res chain seq x y z
N MET A 1 -25.63 1.75 14.80
CA MET A 1 -24.69 1.81 15.94
C MET A 1 -23.19 1.78 15.53
N VAL A 2 -22.85 1.93 14.24
CA VAL A 2 -21.46 1.82 13.71
C VAL A 2 -20.65 3.13 13.79
N LEU A 3 -21.31 4.29 14.00
CA LEU A 3 -20.64 5.59 14.00
C LEU A 3 -19.98 5.96 15.35
N ALA A 4 -20.48 5.42 16.47
CA ALA A 4 -19.94 5.75 17.80
C ALA A 4 -18.50 5.24 18.04
N PRO A 5 -18.11 4.03 17.59
CA PRO A 5 -16.71 3.58 17.65
C PRO A 5 -15.79 4.35 16.68
N TYR A 6 -16.36 4.89 15.60
CA TYR A 6 -15.62 5.64 14.58
C TYR A 6 -15.19 7.00 15.12
N ALA A 7 -16.09 7.73 15.80
CA ALA A 7 -15.79 8.99 16.45
C ALA A 7 -14.81 8.84 17.64
N LEU A 8 -14.99 7.80 18.47
CA LEU A 8 -14.13 7.55 19.63
C LEU A 8 -12.72 7.06 19.23
N GLY A 9 -12.62 6.31 18.12
CA GLY A 9 -11.35 5.83 17.58
C GLY A 9 -10.53 6.89 16.82
N LEU A 10 -11.17 7.95 16.32
CA LEU A 10 -10.50 9.07 15.67
C LEU A 10 -9.73 9.95 16.67
N LEU A 11 -10.31 10.20 17.86
CA LEU A 11 -9.70 11.00 18.93
C LEU A 11 -8.32 10.49 19.41
N GLY A 12 -7.99 9.21 19.18
CA GLY A 12 -6.67 8.63 19.48
C GLY A 12 -5.76 8.45 18.25
N ARG A 13 -6.26 8.72 17.04
CA ARG A 13 -5.53 8.57 15.76
C ARG A 13 -4.97 9.87 15.22
N ASP A 14 -5.50 11.00 15.68
CA ASP A 14 -5.10 12.35 15.30
C ASP A 14 -3.58 12.58 15.22
N PRO A 15 -2.73 12.13 16.20
CA PRO A 15 -1.29 12.34 16.08
C PRO A 15 -0.66 11.53 14.94
N TYR A 16 -1.11 10.29 14.69
CA TYR A 16 -0.57 9.45 13.62
C TYR A 16 -0.95 9.99 12.24
N VAL A 17 -2.20 10.43 12.09
CA VAL A 17 -2.68 11.08 10.87
C VAL A 17 -1.90 12.36 10.60
N ALA A 18 -1.69 13.20 11.62
CA ALA A 18 -0.90 14.42 11.49
C ALA A 18 0.55 14.13 11.08
N VAL A 19 1.22 13.17 11.72
CA VAL A 19 2.59 12.78 11.37
C VAL A 19 2.67 12.26 9.94
N LEU A 20 1.76 11.38 9.54
CA LEU A 20 1.72 10.85 8.17
C LEU A 20 1.40 11.95 7.15
N ALA A 21 0.49 12.88 7.46
CA ALA A 21 0.16 14.00 6.59
C ALA A 21 1.34 14.96 6.41
N VAL A 22 2.05 15.29 7.49
CA VAL A 22 3.28 16.10 7.43
C VAL A 22 4.36 15.37 6.64
N ALA A 23 4.52 14.06 6.83
CA ALA A 23 5.48 13.25 6.08
C ALA A 23 5.16 13.25 4.58
N VAL A 24 3.90 12.98 4.19
CA VAL A 24 3.46 13.03 2.79
C VAL A 24 3.65 14.43 2.20
N GLY A 25 3.26 15.48 2.92
CA GLY A 25 3.44 16.86 2.48
C GLY A 25 4.91 17.22 2.24
N THR A 26 5.79 16.77 3.14
CA THR A 26 7.25 16.99 3.01
C THR A 26 7.82 16.21 1.82
N LEU A 27 7.47 14.92 1.69
CA LEU A 27 7.93 14.08 0.58
C LEU A 27 7.44 14.62 -0.77
N LEU A 28 6.17 15.02 -0.86
CA LEU A 28 5.60 15.66 -2.05
C LEU A 28 6.33 16.97 -2.37
N ALA A 29 6.60 17.81 -1.38
CA ALA A 29 7.33 19.06 -1.62
C ALA A 29 8.74 18.80 -2.17
N VAL A 30 9.46 17.82 -1.61
CA VAL A 30 10.78 17.40 -2.11
C VAL A 30 10.69 16.88 -3.54
N ASP A 31 9.71 16.01 -3.84
CA ASP A 31 9.49 15.49 -5.19
C ASP A 31 9.16 16.60 -6.20
N LEU A 32 8.28 17.54 -5.84
CA LEU A 32 7.92 18.65 -6.72
C LEU A 32 9.11 19.58 -6.99
N VAL A 33 9.92 19.88 -5.97
CA VAL A 33 11.11 20.71 -6.13
C VAL A 33 12.16 20.02 -7.01
N ARG A 34 12.44 18.73 -6.77
CA ARG A 34 13.44 18.01 -7.58
C ARG A 34 12.98 17.84 -9.02
N LEU A 35 11.69 17.55 -9.27
CA LEU A 35 11.18 17.35 -10.62
C LEU A 35 11.14 18.65 -11.44
N ARG A 36 11.08 19.82 -10.78
CA ARG A 36 11.18 21.13 -11.44
C ARG A 36 12.60 21.58 -11.72
N HIS A 37 13.59 21.13 -10.93
CA HIS A 37 14.98 21.60 -11.05
C HIS A 37 15.95 20.45 -11.38
N PRO A 38 16.48 20.39 -12.61
CA PRO A 38 17.38 19.30 -13.04
C PRO A 38 18.61 19.11 -12.16
N ALA A 39 19.18 20.20 -11.64
CA ALA A 39 20.33 20.14 -10.73
C ALA A 39 19.98 19.43 -9.41
N THR A 40 18.81 19.73 -8.84
CA THR A 40 18.29 19.08 -7.63
C THR A 40 17.96 17.61 -7.89
N ASN A 41 17.36 17.29 -9.04
CA ASN A 41 17.12 15.89 -9.42
C ASN A 41 18.43 15.12 -9.58
N ALA A 42 19.45 15.70 -10.21
CA ALA A 42 20.76 15.06 -10.37
C ALA A 42 21.44 14.81 -9.02
N PHE A 43 21.37 15.77 -8.10
CA PHE A 43 21.87 15.59 -6.73
C PHE A 43 21.11 14.48 -5.99
N PHE A 44 19.78 14.54 -5.99
CA PHE A 44 18.90 13.57 -5.34
C PHE A 44 19.13 12.15 -5.88
N THR A 45 19.15 11.99 -7.19
CA THR A 45 19.36 10.70 -7.86
C THR A 45 20.76 10.15 -7.63
N ARG A 46 21.78 11.00 -7.56
CA ARG A 46 23.14 10.58 -7.19
C ARG A 46 23.20 10.10 -5.74
N PHE A 47 22.56 10.81 -4.82
CA PHE A 47 22.58 10.47 -3.39
C PHE A 47 21.79 9.20 -3.10
N LEU A 48 20.61 9.03 -3.71
CA LEU A 48 19.70 7.91 -3.48
C LEU A 48 19.74 6.83 -4.56
N ARG A 49 20.82 6.78 -5.36
CA ARG A 49 20.93 5.88 -6.54
C ARG A 49 20.62 4.41 -6.23
N ARG A 50 20.93 3.95 -5.01
CA ARG A 50 20.69 2.56 -4.59
C ARG A 50 19.24 2.27 -4.19
N LEU A 51 18.47 3.31 -3.91
CA LEU A 51 17.09 3.21 -3.41
C LEU A 51 16.05 3.58 -4.47
N LEU A 52 16.45 4.30 -5.51
CA LEU A 52 15.54 4.76 -6.55
C LEU A 52 15.33 3.71 -7.64
N LEU A 53 14.08 3.52 -8.02
CA LEU A 53 13.70 2.79 -9.21
C LEU A 53 13.76 3.70 -10.44
N PRO A 54 13.86 3.14 -11.66
CA PRO A 54 13.84 3.92 -12.90
C PRO A 54 12.63 4.86 -13.01
N ARG A 55 11.48 4.44 -12.50
CA ARG A 55 10.24 5.24 -12.47
C ARG A 55 10.32 6.48 -11.57
N ASP A 56 11.14 6.44 -10.52
CA ASP A 56 11.29 7.56 -9.59
C ASP A 56 12.12 8.71 -10.18
N LEU A 57 12.82 8.49 -11.30
CA LEU A 57 13.70 9.50 -11.91
C LEU A 57 12.92 10.65 -12.55
N THR A 58 11.73 10.36 -13.06
CA THR A 58 10.86 11.29 -13.79
C THR A 58 9.49 11.47 -13.13
N GLY A 59 9.14 10.62 -12.16
CA GLY A 59 7.91 10.70 -11.38
C GLY A 59 8.16 10.95 -9.90
N LEU A 60 7.07 11.00 -9.12
CA LEU A 60 7.13 10.99 -7.66
C LEU A 60 7.82 9.70 -7.17
N ASN A 61 8.50 9.79 -6.04
CA ASN A 61 9.18 8.64 -5.45
C ASN A 61 8.15 7.62 -4.94
N GLY A 62 8.42 6.32 -5.12
CA GLY A 62 7.60 5.23 -4.54
C GLY A 62 7.31 5.42 -3.03
N THR A 63 8.23 5.99 -2.27
CA THR A 63 8.04 6.31 -0.84
C THR A 63 6.90 7.32 -0.62
N THR A 64 6.76 8.31 -1.51
CA THR A 64 5.69 9.30 -1.44
C THR A 64 4.33 8.63 -1.64
N TYR A 65 4.24 7.72 -2.62
CA TYR A 65 3.04 6.90 -2.85
C TYR A 65 2.75 5.96 -1.67
N PHE A 66 3.78 5.31 -1.13
CA PHE A 66 3.69 4.41 0.03
C PHE A 66 3.11 5.11 1.26
N VAL A 67 3.70 6.22 1.70
CA VAL A 67 3.19 6.95 2.87
C VAL A 67 1.80 7.53 2.58
N GLY A 68 1.54 7.94 1.34
CA GLY A 68 0.22 8.39 0.88
C GLY A 68 -0.86 7.30 0.99
N GLY A 69 -0.55 6.08 0.56
CA GLY A 69 -1.45 4.92 0.67
C GLY A 69 -1.75 4.58 2.13
N ILE A 70 -0.74 4.56 2.99
CA ILE A 70 -0.91 4.33 4.43
C ILE A 70 -1.76 5.43 5.07
N LEU A 71 -1.51 6.70 4.74
CA LEU A 71 -2.32 7.83 5.21
C LEU A 71 -3.79 7.67 4.79
N ALA A 72 -4.05 7.29 3.53
CA ALA A 72 -5.40 7.03 3.04
C ALA A 72 -6.07 5.90 3.84
N ALA A 73 -5.38 4.79 4.08
CA ALA A 73 -5.96 3.68 4.86
C ALA A 73 -6.27 4.07 6.31
N VAL A 74 -5.36 4.77 6.99
CA VAL A 74 -5.52 5.18 8.41
C VAL A 74 -6.61 6.24 8.57
N THR A 75 -6.80 7.11 7.59
CA THR A 75 -7.86 8.14 7.61
C THR A 75 -9.23 7.58 7.27
N LEU A 76 -9.31 6.62 6.34
CA LEU A 76 -10.58 6.11 5.81
C LEU A 76 -11.15 4.91 6.55
N PHE A 77 -10.35 4.18 7.35
CA PHE A 77 -10.79 2.90 7.92
C PHE A 77 -10.55 2.75 9.44
N PRO A 78 -11.32 1.87 10.11
CA PRO A 78 -11.06 1.45 11.47
C PRO A 78 -9.66 0.81 11.65
N LYS A 79 -9.11 0.85 12.87
CA LYS A 79 -7.72 0.42 13.19
C LYS A 79 -7.36 -0.93 12.58
N ALA A 80 -8.22 -1.93 12.77
CA ALA A 80 -7.95 -3.30 12.32
C ALA A 80 -7.85 -3.39 10.78
N ILE A 81 -8.73 -2.68 10.07
CA ILE A 81 -8.75 -2.66 8.61
C ILE A 81 -7.59 -1.84 8.05
N ALA A 82 -7.32 -0.66 8.63
CA ALA A 82 -6.17 0.15 8.26
C ALA A 82 -4.85 -0.61 8.47
N LEU A 83 -4.73 -1.35 9.58
CA LEU A 83 -3.59 -2.21 9.86
C LEU A 83 -3.47 -3.36 8.83
N ALA A 84 -4.57 -4.06 8.53
CA ALA A 84 -4.56 -5.11 7.53
C ALA A 84 -4.15 -4.59 6.14
N ALA A 85 -4.73 -3.47 5.70
CA ALA A 85 -4.39 -2.82 4.44
C ALA A 85 -2.91 -2.37 4.37
N ALA A 86 -2.37 -1.85 5.48
CA ALA A 86 -0.95 -1.52 5.59
C ALA A 86 -0.04 -2.76 5.52
N LEU A 87 -0.43 -3.86 6.17
CA LEU A 87 0.29 -5.14 6.12
C LEU A 87 0.25 -5.76 4.73
N PHE A 88 -0.85 -5.59 3.98
CA PHE A 88 -0.93 -6.06 2.59
C PHE A 88 0.10 -5.34 1.72
N LEU A 89 0.20 -4.02 1.87
CA LEU A 89 1.20 -3.25 1.18
C LEU A 89 2.62 -3.68 1.57
N VAL A 90 2.93 -3.79 2.87
CA VAL A 90 4.31 -4.05 3.31
C VAL A 90 4.71 -5.52 3.11
N LEU A 91 3.95 -6.44 3.68
CA LEU A 91 4.30 -7.86 3.70
C LEU A 91 3.91 -8.56 2.40
N GLY A 92 2.80 -8.16 1.78
CA GLY A 92 2.36 -8.69 0.49
C GLY A 92 3.35 -8.36 -0.62
N ASP A 93 3.79 -7.10 -0.71
CA ASP A 93 4.77 -6.65 -1.71
C ASP A 93 6.14 -7.32 -1.51
N VAL A 94 6.64 -7.37 -0.26
CA VAL A 94 7.89 -8.07 0.05
C VAL A 94 7.79 -9.55 -0.32
N ALA A 95 6.67 -10.21 -0.01
CA ALA A 95 6.47 -11.61 -0.37
C ALA A 95 6.42 -11.81 -1.89
N ALA A 96 5.73 -10.93 -2.62
CA ALA A 96 5.67 -10.95 -4.07
C ALA A 96 7.06 -10.82 -4.69
N GLY A 97 7.84 -9.83 -4.24
CA GLY A 97 9.19 -9.58 -4.71
C GLY A 97 10.14 -10.73 -4.40
N LEU A 98 10.15 -11.23 -3.17
CA LEU A 98 11.05 -12.33 -2.76
C LEU A 98 10.73 -13.63 -3.50
N VAL A 99 9.46 -14.03 -3.52
CA VAL A 99 9.07 -15.30 -4.18
C VAL A 99 9.15 -15.16 -5.70
N GLY A 100 8.72 -14.03 -6.26
CA GLY A 100 8.79 -13.79 -7.70
C GLY A 100 10.23 -13.74 -8.23
N THR A 101 11.18 -13.25 -7.45
CA THR A 101 12.61 -13.24 -7.85
C THR A 101 13.28 -14.60 -7.65
N ALA A 102 12.99 -15.32 -6.55
CA ALA A 102 13.63 -16.60 -6.24
C ALA A 102 13.05 -17.78 -7.03
N TRP A 103 11.73 -17.80 -7.23
CA TRP A 103 11.00 -18.95 -7.79
C TRP A 103 10.05 -18.59 -8.94
N GLY A 104 9.99 -17.32 -9.36
CA GLY A 104 9.06 -16.88 -10.39
C GLY A 104 9.39 -17.45 -11.77
N ARG A 105 8.63 -18.45 -12.22
CA ARG A 105 8.76 -19.07 -13.55
C ARG A 105 7.67 -18.58 -14.49
N MET A 106 6.44 -18.49 -13.98
CA MET A 106 5.27 -18.08 -14.77
C MET A 106 5.06 -16.58 -14.67
N ARG A 107 5.69 -15.82 -15.58
CA ARG A 107 5.51 -14.37 -15.67
C ARG A 107 4.33 -14.02 -16.55
N LEU A 108 3.43 -13.17 -16.04
CA LEU A 108 2.25 -12.70 -16.74
C LEU A 108 2.31 -11.18 -16.89
N GLY A 109 1.73 -10.70 -17.98
CA GLY A 109 1.59 -9.26 -18.21
C GLY A 109 2.89 -8.54 -18.63
N PRO A 110 2.77 -7.26 -19.00
CA PRO A 110 3.85 -6.50 -19.63
C PRO A 110 5.03 -6.16 -18.72
N GLY A 111 4.89 -5.99 -17.41
CA GLY A 111 6.01 -5.69 -16.50
C GLY A 111 6.54 -6.90 -15.74
N GLY A 112 6.16 -8.11 -16.16
CA GLY A 112 6.92 -9.32 -15.86
C GLY A 112 6.82 -9.81 -14.42
N LYS A 113 5.74 -9.43 -13.72
CA LYS A 113 5.38 -9.99 -12.41
C LYS A 113 5.03 -11.48 -12.54
N SER A 114 5.47 -12.29 -11.58
CA SER A 114 5.26 -13.74 -11.62
C SER A 114 4.01 -14.16 -10.85
N LEU A 115 3.33 -15.21 -11.33
CA LEU A 115 2.19 -15.82 -10.64
C LEU A 115 2.56 -16.33 -9.25
N GLU A 116 3.77 -16.87 -9.10
CA GLU A 116 4.28 -17.35 -7.81
C GLU A 116 4.44 -16.20 -6.81
N GLY A 117 4.92 -15.05 -7.28
CA GLY A 117 4.96 -13.82 -6.49
C GLY A 117 3.56 -13.35 -6.08
N SER A 118 2.63 -13.26 -7.03
CA SER A 118 1.24 -12.86 -6.72
C SER A 118 0.54 -13.85 -5.78
N LEU A 119 0.80 -15.16 -5.91
CA LEU A 119 0.29 -16.17 -4.97
C LEU A 119 0.90 -16.00 -3.56
N ALA A 120 2.18 -15.69 -3.47
CA ALA A 120 2.83 -15.39 -2.19
C ALA A 120 2.23 -14.14 -1.52
N CYS A 121 2.00 -13.07 -2.31
CA CYS A 121 1.27 -11.89 -1.86
C CYS A 121 -0.10 -12.27 -1.30
N PHE A 122 -0.88 -13.04 -2.06
CA PHE A 122 -2.23 -13.47 -1.65
C PHE A 122 -2.19 -14.24 -0.31
N VAL A 123 -1.30 -15.22 -0.17
CA VAL A 123 -1.19 -16.04 1.03
C VAL A 123 -0.78 -15.20 2.25
N VAL A 124 0.20 -14.30 2.09
CA VAL A 124 0.67 -13.44 3.18
C VAL A 124 -0.39 -12.41 3.59
N CYS A 125 -1.09 -11.81 2.62
CA CYS A 125 -2.23 -10.94 2.89
C CYS A 125 -3.34 -11.70 3.64
N LEU A 126 -3.70 -12.89 3.16
CA LEU A 126 -4.72 -13.70 3.81
C LEU A 126 -4.35 -14.04 5.27
N ALA A 127 -3.12 -14.53 5.48
CA ALA A 127 -2.62 -14.89 6.81
C ALA A 127 -2.58 -13.71 7.79
N THR A 128 -2.26 -12.51 7.30
CA THR A 128 -2.17 -11.31 8.14
C THR A 128 -3.54 -10.68 8.43
N ALA A 129 -4.52 -10.78 7.53
CA ALA A 129 -5.85 -10.21 7.72
C ALA A 129 -6.82 -11.09 8.51
N ILE A 130 -6.75 -12.43 8.38
CA ILE A 130 -7.64 -13.35 9.13
C ILE A 130 -7.73 -13.02 10.64
N PRO A 131 -6.63 -12.83 11.39
CA PRO A 131 -6.71 -12.53 12.82
C PRO A 131 -7.24 -11.12 13.12
N LEU A 132 -7.31 -10.22 12.13
CA LEU A 132 -7.74 -8.84 12.31
C LEU A 132 -9.21 -8.61 11.95
N VAL A 133 -9.71 -9.30 10.92
CA VAL A 133 -11.05 -9.04 10.34
C VAL A 133 -11.89 -10.30 10.08
N GLY A 134 -11.35 -11.50 10.34
CA GLY A 134 -11.98 -12.77 10.01
C GLY A 134 -11.76 -13.20 8.56
N TRP A 135 -12.18 -14.43 8.23
CA TRP A 135 -11.83 -15.06 6.95
C TRP A 135 -12.55 -14.46 5.73
N VAL A 136 -13.83 -14.11 5.85
CA VAL A 136 -14.62 -13.58 4.71
C VAL A 136 -14.04 -12.24 4.21
N PRO A 137 -13.82 -11.22 5.07
CA PRO A 137 -13.23 -9.97 4.59
C PRO A 137 -11.78 -10.16 4.15
N ALA A 138 -11.01 -11.02 4.83
CA ALA A 138 -9.61 -11.27 4.51
C ALA A 138 -9.42 -11.85 3.09
N VAL A 139 -10.27 -12.79 2.65
CA VAL A 139 -10.22 -13.31 1.28
C VAL A 139 -10.47 -12.20 0.27
N GLY A 140 -11.52 -11.40 0.45
CA GLY A 140 -11.85 -10.31 -0.46
C GLY A 140 -10.75 -9.26 -0.55
N GLY A 141 -10.25 -8.81 0.60
CA GLY A 141 -9.18 -7.82 0.67
C GLY A 141 -7.87 -8.33 0.06
N ALA A 142 -7.47 -9.56 0.38
CA ALA A 142 -6.25 -10.17 -0.15
C ALA A 142 -6.32 -10.34 -1.68
N LEU A 143 -7.47 -10.77 -2.22
CA LEU A 143 -7.68 -10.84 -3.67
C LEU A 143 -7.47 -9.47 -4.33
N VAL A 144 -8.06 -8.41 -3.78
CA VAL A 144 -7.89 -7.05 -4.34
C VAL A 144 -6.44 -6.58 -4.26
N ALA A 145 -5.77 -6.78 -3.12
CA ALA A 145 -4.36 -6.42 -2.98
C ALA A 145 -3.50 -7.13 -4.03
N THR A 146 -3.69 -8.43 -4.23
CA THR A 146 -2.97 -9.22 -5.22
C THR A 146 -3.27 -8.80 -6.66
N LEU A 147 -4.54 -8.49 -6.98
CA LEU A 147 -4.90 -8.02 -8.31
C LEU A 147 -4.30 -6.65 -8.62
N VAL A 148 -4.36 -5.72 -7.67
CA VAL A 148 -3.76 -4.38 -7.82
C VAL A 148 -2.24 -4.46 -7.94
N GLU A 149 -1.61 -5.31 -7.12
CA GLU A 149 -0.19 -5.65 -7.24
C GLU A 149 0.13 -6.13 -8.66
N HIS A 150 -0.64 -7.08 -9.19
CA HIS A 150 -0.36 -7.66 -10.49
C HIS A 150 -0.68 -6.75 -11.70
N ALA A 151 -1.66 -5.85 -11.58
CA ALA A 151 -2.28 -5.17 -12.73
C ALA A 151 -1.48 -4.01 -13.36
N GLU A 152 -0.36 -3.59 -12.78
CA GLU A 152 0.50 -2.51 -13.29
C GLU A 152 -0.29 -1.27 -13.75
N LEU A 153 -1.11 -0.76 -12.85
CA LEU A 153 -1.97 0.39 -13.12
C LEU A 153 -1.16 1.68 -13.33
N PRO A 154 -1.74 2.72 -13.98
CA PRO A 154 -1.05 3.99 -14.19
C PRO A 154 -0.63 4.70 -12.89
N LEU A 155 -1.33 4.43 -11.79
CA LEU A 155 -0.97 4.90 -10.46
C LEU A 155 -0.21 3.80 -9.72
N ASP A 156 0.79 4.22 -8.94
CA ASP A 156 1.67 3.32 -8.22
C ASP A 156 0.89 2.43 -7.22
N ASP A 157 1.22 1.15 -7.20
CA ASP A 157 0.58 0.13 -6.36
C ASP A 157 0.69 0.47 -4.87
N ASN A 158 1.75 1.17 -4.45
CA ASN A 158 1.91 1.62 -3.08
C ASN A 158 0.82 2.61 -2.63
N LEU A 159 0.25 3.39 -3.56
CA LEU A 159 -0.86 4.29 -3.27
C LEU A 159 -2.22 3.57 -3.35
N LEU A 160 -2.34 2.59 -4.25
CA LEU A 160 -3.62 1.95 -4.57
C LEU A 160 -3.97 0.78 -3.64
N ILE A 161 -3.00 -0.07 -3.27
CA ILE A 161 -3.25 -1.28 -2.50
C ILE A 161 -3.97 -0.97 -1.18
N PRO A 162 -3.51 -0.04 -0.32
CA PRO A 162 -4.16 0.18 0.97
C PRO A 162 -5.62 0.66 0.89
N PRO A 163 -5.97 1.71 0.11
CA PRO A 163 -7.35 2.18 0.06
C PRO A 163 -8.30 1.18 -0.61
N LEU A 164 -7.86 0.50 -1.68
CA LEU A 164 -8.73 -0.42 -2.43
C LEU A 164 -8.99 -1.71 -1.65
N SER A 165 -7.94 -2.32 -1.09
CA SER A 165 -8.11 -3.52 -0.25
C SER A 165 -8.84 -3.19 1.05
N GLY A 166 -8.55 -2.03 1.66
CA GLY A 166 -9.23 -1.53 2.85
C GLY A 166 -10.74 -1.33 2.63
N ALA A 167 -11.16 -0.84 1.46
CA ALA A 167 -12.57 -0.68 1.13
C ALA A 167 -13.30 -2.04 1.09
N VAL A 168 -12.68 -3.07 0.52
CA VAL A 168 -13.27 -4.42 0.47
C VAL A 168 -13.30 -5.07 1.85
N LEU A 169 -12.22 -4.95 2.62
CA LEU A 169 -12.18 -5.39 4.01
C LEU A 169 -13.31 -4.73 4.81
N TYR A 170 -13.46 -3.41 4.71
CA TYR A 170 -14.50 -2.65 5.40
C TYR A 170 -15.91 -3.07 4.98
N TRP A 171 -16.15 -3.21 3.67
CA TRP A 171 -17.44 -3.64 3.14
C TRP A 171 -17.85 -4.98 3.75
N PHE A 172 -17.02 -6.02 3.63
CA PHE A 172 -17.36 -7.33 4.16
C PHE A 172 -17.42 -7.37 5.69
N SER A 173 -16.54 -6.65 6.39
CA SER A 173 -16.60 -6.58 7.87
C SER A 173 -17.91 -5.97 8.36
N ALA A 174 -18.51 -5.04 7.62
CA ALA A 174 -19.79 -4.43 7.97
C ALA A 174 -20.98 -5.39 7.89
N TRP A 175 -20.86 -6.50 7.15
CA TRP A 175 -21.93 -7.51 6.97
C TRP A 175 -21.71 -8.78 7.78
N VAL A 176 -20.50 -8.99 8.32
CA VAL A 176 -20.10 -10.24 9.01
C VAL A 176 -20.09 -10.09 10.54
N GLN A 177 -20.01 -8.86 11.06
CA GLN A 177 -20.11 -8.58 12.50
C GLN A 177 -21.56 -8.19 12.85
N PRO A 178 -22.28 -8.94 13.70
CA PRO A 178 -23.63 -8.59 14.16
C PRO A 178 -23.66 -7.35 15.06
#